data_AF-A0A843WII0-F1
#
_entry.id   AF-A0A843WII0-F1
#
_cell.length_a   1.000
_cell.length_b   1.000
_cell.length_c   1.000
_cell.angle_alpha   90.00
_cell.angle_beta   90.00
_cell.angle_gamma   90.00
#
_symmetry.space_group_name_H-M   'P 1'
#
loop_
_entity.id
_entity.type
_entity.pdbx_description
1 polymer ?
#
loop_
_entity_poly.entity_id
_entity_poly.type
_entity_poly.pdbx_seq_one_letter_code
_entity_poly.pdbx_strand_id
1 'polypeptide(L)'
;MRGYNNAKLVVQIDMEFRRPFGENTDDLVGEIARLVTQCASFDVPYWRDVPEDRKTKIYEKMLDKFELRVGDEVCNDIHIRKIIYEIAGRRYQDVRITLYRHYQSYATDEDCLQNPPEDINANEWAWLVNYFGCQKFKAMSERNKVNRFKQVISHITGRRSFKQVSWAEPKDALRTSGGSAAAGDIDAREGARRGRDADRARHPCSMGAVENRPPSLVTANVCTEEDTEDKGERVEENPVGRGVRREAIE
;
A
#
# COMPACT_ATOMS: atom_id res chain seq x y z
N MET A 1 -37.66 13.75 -3.75
CA MET A 1 -36.80 12.59 -4.09
C MET A 1 -35.83 13.06 -5.17
N ARG A 2 -34.53 13.22 -4.86
CA ARG A 2 -33.53 13.55 -5.90
C ARG A 2 -33.22 12.27 -6.66
N GLY A 3 -33.63 12.19 -7.93
CA GLY A 3 -33.19 11.14 -8.82
C GLY A 3 -31.68 11.24 -8.99
N TYR A 4 -30.94 10.27 -8.47
CA TYR A 4 -29.52 10.13 -8.76
C TYR A 4 -29.41 9.57 -10.17
N ASN A 5 -28.93 10.38 -11.10
CA ASN A 5 -28.48 9.88 -12.39
C ASN A 5 -27.36 8.88 -12.12
N ASN A 6 -27.53 7.64 -12.61
CA ASN A 6 -26.62 6.51 -12.44
C ASN A 6 -25.34 6.69 -13.31
N ALA A 7 -24.77 7.90 -13.31
CA ALA A 7 -23.62 8.25 -14.11
C ALA A 7 -22.34 7.75 -13.42
N LYS A 8 -21.51 7.03 -14.16
CA LYS A 8 -20.23 6.53 -13.67
C LYS A 8 -19.26 7.69 -13.43
N LEU A 9 -18.45 7.56 -12.38
CA LEU A 9 -17.40 8.52 -12.06
C LEU A 9 -16.24 8.37 -13.05
N VAL A 10 -15.91 9.45 -13.76
CA VAL A 10 -14.83 9.44 -14.74
C VAL A 10 -13.47 9.50 -14.03
N VAL A 11 -12.54 8.63 -14.41
CA VAL A 11 -11.16 8.63 -13.92
C VAL A 11 -10.19 8.54 -15.10
N GLN A 12 -9.19 9.41 -15.11
CA GLN A 12 -8.13 9.37 -16.12
C GLN A 12 -7.03 8.42 -15.69
N ILE A 13 -6.53 7.62 -16.63
CA ILE A 13 -5.40 6.71 -16.41
C ILE A 13 -4.22 7.21 -17.23
N ASP A 14 -3.11 7.45 -16.53
CA ASP A 14 -1.84 7.72 -17.15
C ASP A 14 -1.15 6.40 -17.50
N MET A 15 -0.96 6.16 -18.79
CA MET A 15 -0.33 4.94 -19.30
C MET A 15 1.19 4.92 -19.10
N GLU A 16 1.83 6.08 -19.05
CA GLU A 16 3.28 6.21 -18.84
C GLU A 16 3.63 5.91 -17.39
N PHE A 17 2.98 6.59 -16.46
CA PHE A 17 3.23 6.40 -15.03
C PHE A 17 2.42 5.24 -14.44
N ARG A 18 1.48 4.67 -15.20
CA ARG A 18 0.59 3.56 -14.79
C ARG A 18 -0.18 3.90 -13.52
N ARG A 19 -0.72 5.13 -13.46
CA ARG A 19 -1.47 5.64 -12.30
C ARG A 19 -2.78 6.31 -12.71
N PRO A 20 -3.84 6.16 -11.90
CA PRO A 20 -5.01 7.01 -12.03
C PRO A 20 -4.67 8.44 -11.58
N PHE A 21 -5.31 9.39 -12.23
CA PHE A 21 -5.30 10.79 -11.85
C PHE A 21 -6.64 11.45 -12.21
N GLY A 22 -6.88 12.62 -11.66
CA GLY A 22 -8.16 13.33 -11.78
C GLY A 22 -8.93 13.40 -10.46
N GLU A 23 -10.13 13.96 -10.53
CA GLU A 23 -10.95 14.32 -9.37
C GLU A 23 -11.36 13.08 -8.57
N ASN A 24 -11.82 12.04 -9.26
CA ASN A 24 -12.36 10.82 -8.64
C ASN A 24 -11.28 9.75 -8.34
N THR A 25 -10.00 10.14 -8.32
CA THR A 25 -8.88 9.20 -8.10
C THR A 25 -8.91 8.60 -6.70
N ASP A 26 -9.14 9.44 -5.69
CA ASP A 26 -9.17 9.00 -4.30
C ASP A 26 -10.39 8.08 -4.06
N ASP A 27 -11.53 8.36 -4.72
CA ASP A 27 -12.72 7.50 -4.69
C ASP A 27 -12.48 6.15 -5.35
N LEU A 28 -11.83 6.11 -6.53
CA LEU A 28 -11.46 4.87 -7.19
C LEU A 28 -10.57 4.01 -6.28
N VAL A 29 -9.53 4.63 -5.71
CA VAL A 29 -8.57 3.95 -4.85
C VAL A 29 -9.22 3.44 -3.56
N GLY A 30 -10.13 4.23 -2.97
CA GLY A 30 -10.90 3.84 -1.80
C GLY A 30 -11.88 2.69 -2.09
N GLU A 31 -12.57 2.75 -3.22
CA GLU A 31 -13.46 1.67 -3.65
C GLU A 31 -12.69 0.37 -3.91
N ILE A 32 -11.53 0.44 -4.58
CA ILE A 32 -10.67 -0.74 -4.78
C ILE A 32 -10.26 -1.33 -3.42
N ALA A 33 -9.87 -0.51 -2.44
CA ALA A 33 -9.51 -1.00 -1.12
C ALA A 33 -10.68 -1.71 -0.42
N ARG A 34 -11.88 -1.13 -0.50
CA ARG A 34 -13.13 -1.73 0.00
C ARG A 34 -13.44 -3.06 -0.69
N LEU A 35 -13.34 -3.11 -2.02
CA LEU A 35 -13.60 -4.31 -2.82
C LEU A 35 -12.59 -5.42 -2.56
N VAL A 36 -11.30 -5.08 -2.41
CA VAL A 36 -10.25 -6.04 -2.03
C VAL A 36 -10.58 -6.68 -0.69
N THR A 37 -10.95 -5.88 0.32
CA THR A 37 -11.32 -6.40 1.65
C THR A 37 -12.51 -7.36 1.59
N GLN A 38 -13.49 -7.09 0.71
CA GLN A 38 -14.70 -7.92 0.61
C GLN A 38 -14.59 -9.14 -0.30
N CYS A 39 -13.72 -9.10 -1.30
CA CYS A 39 -13.73 -10.08 -2.38
C CYS A 39 -12.46 -10.92 -2.47
N ALA A 40 -11.33 -10.42 -1.98
CA ALA A 40 -10.06 -11.12 -2.04
C ALA A 40 -10.02 -12.29 -1.05
N SER A 41 -9.27 -13.31 -1.42
CA SER A 41 -8.93 -14.45 -0.58
C SER A 41 -7.66 -14.14 0.21
N PHE A 42 -7.68 -14.37 1.52
CA PHE A 42 -6.53 -14.14 2.41
C PHE A 42 -5.82 -15.42 2.87
N ASP A 43 -6.34 -16.58 2.48
CA ASP A 43 -5.76 -17.91 2.64
C ASP A 43 -4.67 -18.24 1.60
N VAL A 44 -3.99 -17.21 1.08
CA VAL A 44 -2.90 -17.33 0.11
C VAL A 44 -1.73 -16.41 0.50
N PRO A 45 -0.48 -16.74 0.14
CA PRO A 45 0.67 -16.00 0.62
C PRO A 45 0.80 -14.61 -0.02
N TYR A 46 0.54 -14.49 -1.33
CA TYR A 46 0.72 -13.25 -2.08
C TYR A 46 -0.47 -12.92 -2.98
N TRP A 47 -0.61 -11.64 -3.34
CA TRP A 47 -1.64 -11.16 -4.28
C TRP A 47 -1.63 -11.89 -5.63
N ARG A 48 -0.44 -12.28 -6.12
CA ARG A 48 -0.31 -13.05 -7.36
C ARG A 48 -1.03 -14.40 -7.27
N ASP A 49 -1.13 -14.99 -6.09
CA ASP A 49 -1.75 -16.30 -5.84
C ASP A 49 -3.25 -16.20 -5.56
N VAL A 50 -3.79 -14.98 -5.39
CA VAL A 50 -5.25 -14.78 -5.26
C VAL A 50 -5.93 -15.27 -6.55
N PRO A 51 -6.98 -16.11 -6.45
CA PRO A 51 -7.68 -16.63 -7.62
C PRO A 51 -8.15 -15.55 -8.59
N GLU A 52 -8.03 -15.83 -9.89
CA GLU A 52 -8.31 -14.85 -10.94
C GLU A 52 -9.80 -14.46 -11.01
N ASP A 53 -10.71 -15.35 -10.63
CA ASP A 53 -12.14 -15.05 -10.49
C ASP A 53 -12.40 -13.96 -9.43
N ARG A 54 -11.66 -14.00 -8.31
CA ARG A 54 -11.74 -12.96 -7.26
C ARG A 54 -11.22 -11.62 -7.75
N LYS A 55 -10.10 -11.62 -8.47
CA LYS A 55 -9.53 -10.41 -9.10
C LYS A 55 -10.47 -9.85 -10.17
N THR A 56 -11.08 -10.72 -10.97
CA THR A 56 -12.06 -10.34 -12.01
C THR A 56 -13.29 -9.69 -11.38
N LYS A 57 -13.83 -10.28 -10.32
CA LYS A 57 -14.98 -9.72 -9.57
C LYS A 57 -14.71 -8.33 -8.99
N ILE A 58 -13.49 -8.07 -8.49
CA ILE A 58 -13.08 -6.74 -8.03
C ILE A 58 -13.10 -5.74 -9.19
N TYR A 59 -12.57 -6.14 -10.34
CA TYR A 59 -12.53 -5.29 -11.53
C TYR A 59 -13.92 -4.95 -12.06
N GLU A 60 -14.80 -5.95 -12.19
CA GLU A 60 -16.18 -5.77 -12.66
C GLU A 60 -16.97 -4.83 -11.75
N LYS A 61 -16.95 -5.06 -10.44
CA LYS A 61 -17.63 -4.19 -9.46
C LYS A 61 -17.11 -2.75 -9.45
N MET A 62 -15.84 -2.56 -9.77
CA MET A 62 -15.26 -1.23 -9.92
C MET A 62 -15.80 -0.56 -11.19
N LEU A 63 -15.88 -1.27 -12.31
CA LEU A 63 -16.44 -0.74 -13.56
C LEU A 63 -17.93 -0.39 -13.48
N ASP A 64 -18.68 -0.93 -12.52
CA ASP A 64 -20.05 -0.50 -12.26
C ASP A 64 -20.13 0.96 -11.81
N LYS A 65 -19.10 1.45 -11.12
CA LYS A 65 -19.05 2.79 -10.52
C LYS A 65 -18.19 3.78 -11.30
N PHE A 66 -17.17 3.30 -12.02
CA PHE A 66 -16.17 4.14 -12.65
C PHE A 66 -16.11 3.94 -14.16
N GLU A 67 -15.87 5.03 -14.88
CA GLU A 67 -15.52 5.05 -16.29
C GLU A 67 -14.04 5.41 -16.43
N LEU A 68 -13.24 4.45 -16.89
CA LEU A 68 -11.79 4.62 -17.05
C LEU A 68 -11.50 5.21 -18.42
N ARG A 69 -10.72 6.30 -18.46
CA ARG A 69 -10.35 6.99 -19.69
C ARG A 69 -8.84 7.10 -19.86
N VAL A 70 -8.39 7.08 -21.10
CA VAL A 70 -7.03 7.43 -21.51
C VAL A 70 -7.16 8.58 -22.51
N GLY A 71 -6.90 9.80 -22.05
CA GLY A 71 -7.23 10.99 -22.82
C GLY A 71 -8.76 11.12 -22.97
N ASP A 72 -9.24 11.22 -24.20
CA ASP A 72 -10.67 11.38 -24.48
C ASP A 72 -11.41 10.05 -24.64
N GLU A 73 -10.69 8.94 -24.74
CA GLU A 73 -11.25 7.61 -25.03
C GLU A 73 -11.51 6.82 -23.74
N VAL A 74 -12.64 6.11 -23.71
CA VAL A 74 -12.94 5.11 -22.67
C VAL A 74 -12.14 3.84 -22.96
N CYS A 75 -11.29 3.42 -22.02
CA CYS A 75 -10.38 2.29 -22.21
C CYS A 75 -10.52 1.29 -21.07
N ASN A 76 -10.82 0.03 -21.41
CA ASN A 76 -10.96 -1.09 -20.47
C ASN A 76 -10.14 -2.30 -20.93
N ASP A 77 -9.00 -2.05 -21.59
CA ASP A 77 -8.16 -3.09 -22.15
C ASP A 77 -7.37 -3.88 -21.09
N ILE A 78 -6.55 -4.82 -21.56
CA ILE A 78 -5.71 -5.65 -20.68
C ILE A 78 -4.67 -4.84 -19.89
N HIS A 79 -4.19 -3.71 -20.42
CA HIS A 79 -3.21 -2.87 -19.74
C HIS A 79 -3.85 -2.09 -18.59
N ILE A 80 -5.04 -1.53 -18.81
CA ILE A 80 -5.84 -0.88 -17.77
C ILE A 80 -6.17 -1.88 -16.66
N ARG A 81 -6.64 -3.07 -17.02
CA ARG A 81 -6.91 -4.14 -16.05
C ARG A 81 -5.67 -4.48 -15.21
N LYS A 82 -4.48 -4.58 -15.82
CA LYS A 82 -3.21 -4.77 -15.10
C LYS A 82 -2.91 -3.61 -14.13
N ILE A 83 -3.13 -2.37 -14.52
CA ILE A 83 -2.94 -1.20 -13.64
C ILE A 83 -3.87 -1.29 -12.42
N ILE A 84 -5.15 -1.63 -12.64
CA ILE A 84 -6.10 -1.81 -11.55
C ILE A 84 -5.67 -2.94 -10.61
N TYR A 85 -5.17 -4.06 -11.16
CA TYR A 85 -4.64 -5.16 -10.35
C TYR A 85 -3.40 -4.79 -9.53
N GLU A 86 -2.55 -3.91 -10.04
CA GLU A 86 -1.43 -3.39 -9.27
C GLU A 86 -1.88 -2.47 -8.12
N ILE A 87 -2.93 -1.67 -8.34
CA ILE A 87 -3.55 -0.87 -7.27
C ILE A 87 -4.18 -1.80 -6.22
N ALA A 88 -4.96 -2.78 -6.66
CA ALA A 88 -5.59 -3.77 -5.80
C ALA A 88 -4.55 -4.57 -5.00
N GLY A 89 -3.43 -4.98 -5.62
CA GLY A 89 -2.34 -5.68 -4.94
C GLY A 89 -1.67 -4.86 -3.85
N ARG A 90 -1.49 -3.54 -4.05
CA ARG A 90 -1.02 -2.65 -2.99
C ARG A 90 -2.01 -2.56 -1.83
N ARG A 91 -3.31 -2.46 -2.13
CA ARG A 91 -4.37 -2.44 -1.10
C ARG A 91 -4.50 -3.77 -0.37
N TYR A 92 -4.33 -4.87 -1.06
CA TYR A 92 -4.26 -6.20 -0.46
C TYR A 92 -3.12 -6.29 0.55
N GLN A 93 -1.94 -5.76 0.20
CA GLN A 93 -0.81 -5.70 1.12
C GLN A 93 -1.10 -4.79 2.33
N ASP A 94 -1.75 -3.64 2.12
CA ASP A 94 -2.16 -2.76 3.23
C ASP A 94 -3.08 -3.49 4.23
N VAL A 95 -4.07 -4.24 3.73
CA VAL A 95 -4.95 -5.08 4.57
C VAL A 95 -4.14 -6.16 5.30
N ARG A 96 -3.25 -6.86 4.60
CA ARG A 96 -2.36 -7.88 5.21
C ARG A 96 -1.48 -7.32 6.31
N ILE A 97 -1.00 -6.07 6.18
CA ILE A 97 -0.24 -5.39 7.23
C ILE A 97 -1.12 -5.12 8.45
N THR A 98 -2.37 -4.69 8.26
CA THR A 98 -3.32 -4.50 9.36
C THR A 98 -3.62 -5.82 10.08
N LEU A 99 -3.84 -6.90 9.34
CA LEU A 99 -4.05 -8.24 9.90
C LEU A 99 -2.82 -8.74 10.67
N TYR A 100 -1.61 -8.46 10.17
CA TYR A 100 -0.39 -8.79 10.90
C TYR A 100 -0.26 -8.00 12.20
N ARG A 101 -0.62 -6.70 12.21
CA ARG A 101 -0.65 -5.91 13.45
C ARG A 101 -1.64 -6.45 14.47
N HIS A 102 -2.81 -6.90 14.01
CA HIS A 102 -3.80 -7.57 14.86
C HIS A 102 -3.19 -8.85 15.47
N TYR A 103 -2.56 -9.70 14.66
CA TYR A 103 -1.83 -10.88 15.14
C TYR A 103 -0.75 -10.56 16.20
N GLN A 104 -0.02 -9.45 16.01
CA GLN A 104 1.00 -9.01 16.96
C GLN A 104 0.44 -8.46 18.28
N SER A 105 -0.86 -8.12 18.34
CA SER A 105 -1.46 -7.59 19.56
C SER A 105 -1.74 -8.66 20.64
N TYR A 106 -1.71 -9.94 20.25
CA TYR A 106 -1.90 -11.07 21.15
C TYR A 106 -0.55 -11.70 21.55
N ALA A 107 -0.48 -12.36 22.71
CA ALA A 107 0.73 -13.04 23.16
C ALA A 107 0.89 -14.44 22.54
N THR A 108 -0.19 -15.21 22.49
CA THR A 108 -0.22 -16.60 22.03
C THR A 108 -1.06 -16.77 20.76
N ASP A 109 -0.79 -17.84 20.00
CA ASP A 109 -1.56 -18.14 18.79
C ASP A 109 -2.98 -18.61 19.14
N GLU A 110 -3.17 -19.30 20.26
CA GLU A 110 -4.47 -19.76 20.73
C GLU A 110 -5.42 -18.60 21.04
N ASP A 111 -4.95 -17.58 21.78
CA ASP A 111 -5.73 -16.39 22.10
C ASP A 111 -6.02 -15.57 20.83
N CYS A 112 -5.03 -15.47 19.94
CA CYS A 112 -5.19 -14.83 18.64
C CYS A 112 -6.26 -15.51 17.76
N LEU A 113 -6.37 -16.84 17.80
CA LEU A 113 -7.36 -17.61 17.05
C LEU A 113 -8.78 -17.46 17.62
N GLN A 114 -8.94 -17.25 18.93
CA GLN A 114 -10.24 -16.98 19.56
C GLN A 114 -10.77 -15.58 19.26
N ASN A 115 -9.90 -14.66 18.80
CA ASN A 115 -10.24 -13.26 18.53
C ASN A 115 -9.97 -12.86 17.06
N PRO A 116 -10.67 -13.47 16.07
CA PRO A 116 -10.54 -13.08 14.67
C PRO A 116 -11.07 -11.65 14.41
N PRO A 117 -10.46 -10.88 13.49
CA PRO A 117 -11.04 -9.62 13.00
C PRO A 117 -12.42 -9.81 12.38
N GLU A 118 -13.31 -8.83 12.52
CA GLU A 118 -14.71 -8.88 12.03
C GLU A 118 -14.84 -9.15 10.52
N ASP A 119 -13.89 -8.63 9.73
CA ASP A 119 -13.94 -8.68 8.26
C ASP A 119 -13.37 -9.99 7.67
N ILE A 120 -12.80 -10.89 8.49
CA ILE A 120 -12.11 -12.11 8.03
C ILE A 120 -12.79 -13.36 8.59
N ASN A 121 -12.98 -14.36 7.73
CA ASN A 121 -13.57 -15.61 8.17
C ASN A 121 -12.58 -16.44 9.01
N ALA A 122 -13.10 -17.32 9.88
CA ALA A 122 -12.26 -18.07 10.82
C ALA A 122 -11.22 -18.98 10.13
N ASN A 123 -11.53 -19.54 8.96
CA ASN A 123 -10.62 -20.44 8.23
C ASN A 123 -9.45 -19.65 7.60
N GLU A 124 -9.75 -18.52 6.96
CA GLU A 124 -8.75 -17.58 6.46
C GLU A 124 -7.90 -17.05 7.61
N TRP A 125 -8.50 -16.72 8.75
CA TRP A 125 -7.76 -16.27 9.92
C TRP A 125 -6.82 -17.35 10.46
N ALA A 126 -7.28 -18.60 10.57
CA ALA A 126 -6.42 -19.70 11.00
C ALA A 126 -5.23 -19.92 10.05
N TRP A 127 -5.47 -19.83 8.74
CA TRP A 127 -4.40 -19.88 7.74
C TRP A 127 -3.40 -18.74 7.93
N LEU A 128 -3.89 -17.52 8.14
CA LEU A 128 -3.08 -16.33 8.37
C LEU A 128 -2.23 -16.41 9.64
N VAL A 129 -2.79 -16.88 10.75
CA VAL A 129 -2.06 -17.09 12.01
C VAL A 129 -0.90 -18.06 11.80
N ASN A 130 -1.15 -19.20 11.14
CA ASN A 130 -0.10 -20.15 10.79
C ASN A 130 0.97 -19.52 9.88
N TYR A 131 0.53 -18.77 8.86
CA TYR A 131 1.43 -18.07 7.94
C TYR A 131 2.31 -17.02 8.66
N PHE A 132 1.76 -16.23 9.57
CA PHE A 132 2.53 -15.24 10.34
C PHE A 132 3.46 -15.89 11.37
N GLY A 133 3.05 -17.03 11.93
CA GLY A 133 3.85 -17.82 12.86
C GLY A 133 5.07 -18.48 12.22
N CYS A 134 5.08 -18.65 10.90
CA CYS A 134 6.14 -19.38 10.21
C CYS A 134 7.50 -18.64 10.22
N GLN A 135 8.57 -19.44 10.27
CA GLN A 135 9.93 -18.89 10.38
C GLN A 135 10.34 -18.08 9.15
N LYS A 136 9.88 -18.49 7.95
CA LYS A 136 10.14 -17.78 6.68
C LYS A 136 9.58 -16.36 6.74
N PHE A 137 8.33 -16.21 7.18
CA PHE A 137 7.68 -14.91 7.32
C PHE A 137 8.37 -14.04 8.39
N LYS A 138 8.66 -14.61 9.56
CA LYS A 138 9.39 -13.91 10.63
C LYS A 138 10.75 -13.38 10.15
N ALA A 139 11.54 -14.19 9.45
CA ALA A 139 12.82 -13.78 8.89
C ALA A 139 12.69 -12.65 7.86
N MET A 140 11.70 -12.73 6.95
CA MET A 140 11.42 -11.64 6.00
C MET A 140 10.97 -10.36 6.71
N SER A 141 10.12 -10.47 7.73
CA SER A 141 9.63 -9.34 8.52
C SER A 141 10.77 -8.61 9.23
N GLU A 142 11.68 -9.35 9.86
CA GLU A 142 12.83 -8.76 10.56
C GLU A 142 13.79 -8.06 9.59
N ARG A 143 14.11 -8.69 8.45
CA ARG A 143 14.90 -8.05 7.39
C ARG A 143 14.26 -6.75 6.91
N ASN A 144 12.94 -6.75 6.67
CA ASN A 144 12.20 -5.57 6.24
C ASN A 144 12.16 -4.48 7.33
N LYS A 145 12.14 -4.85 8.61
CA LYS A 145 12.23 -3.92 9.74
C LYS A 145 13.59 -3.20 9.75
N VAL A 146 14.68 -3.95 9.61
CA VAL A 146 16.04 -3.40 9.50
C VAL A 146 16.17 -2.49 8.26
N ASN A 147 15.63 -2.91 7.12
CA ASN A 147 15.68 -2.10 5.89
C ASN A 147 14.91 -0.78 6.04
N ARG A 148 13.73 -0.80 6.66
CA ARG A 148 12.97 0.42 6.97
C ARG A 148 13.73 1.35 7.93
N PHE A 149 14.45 0.79 8.89
CA PHE A 149 15.28 1.59 9.81
C PHE A 149 16.44 2.30 9.07
N LYS A 150 17.02 1.65 8.06
CA LYS A 150 18.08 2.21 7.21
C LYS A 150 17.58 3.24 6.18
N GLN A 151 16.27 3.36 5.96
CA GLN A 151 15.72 4.25 4.95
C GLN A 151 15.86 5.73 5.38
N VAL A 152 16.71 6.48 4.67
CA VAL A 152 16.98 7.89 4.94
C VAL A 152 16.00 8.82 4.24
N ILE A 153 15.65 8.51 2.98
CA ILE A 153 14.81 9.37 2.15
C ILE A 153 13.34 9.04 2.40
N SER A 154 12.56 10.06 2.76
CA SER A 154 11.11 9.98 2.94
C SER A 154 10.39 10.43 1.67
N HIS A 155 9.22 9.82 1.40
CA HIS A 155 8.37 10.25 0.30
C HIS A 155 7.73 11.62 0.60
N ILE A 156 7.80 12.55 -0.35
CA ILE A 156 7.36 13.95 -0.17
C ILE A 156 5.87 14.12 -0.54
N THR A 157 5.37 13.31 -1.46
CA THR A 157 4.06 13.46 -2.11
C THR A 157 2.90 12.85 -1.29
N GLY A 158 3.21 12.30 -0.10
CA GLY A 158 2.21 11.72 0.80
C GLY A 158 1.49 10.51 0.21
N ARG A 159 0.15 10.48 0.32
CA ARG A 159 -0.71 9.38 -0.18
C ARG A 159 -0.98 9.46 -1.69
N ARG A 160 -0.69 10.60 -2.33
CA ARG A 160 -0.95 10.84 -3.75
C ARG A 160 0.27 10.46 -4.59
N SER A 161 0.02 9.99 -5.81
CA SER A 161 1.08 9.77 -6.80
C SER A 161 1.62 11.11 -7.31
N PHE A 162 2.84 11.12 -7.85
CA PHE A 162 3.39 12.33 -8.50
C PHE A 162 2.46 12.86 -9.61
N LYS A 163 1.86 11.98 -10.41
CA LYS A 163 0.90 12.36 -11.44
C LYS A 163 -0.37 13.00 -10.88
N GLN A 164 -0.90 12.46 -9.77
CA GLN A 164 -2.07 13.04 -9.13
C GLN A 164 -1.76 14.39 -8.49
N VAL A 165 -0.56 14.55 -7.92
CA VAL A 165 -0.13 15.85 -7.39
C VAL A 165 0.08 16.86 -8.49
N SER A 166 0.79 16.54 -9.56
CA SER A 166 0.98 17.48 -10.67
C SER A 166 -0.33 17.91 -11.33
N TRP A 167 -1.35 17.04 -11.36
CA TRP A 167 -2.70 17.39 -11.79
C TRP A 167 -3.46 18.29 -10.79
N ALA A 168 -3.28 18.06 -9.49
CA ALA A 168 -4.01 18.75 -8.42
C ALA A 168 -3.41 20.11 -8.03
N GLU A 169 -2.09 20.31 -8.12
CA GLU A 169 -1.41 21.52 -7.62
C GLU A 169 -1.98 22.83 -8.17
N PRO A 170 -2.30 22.97 -9.48
CA PRO A 170 -2.93 24.19 -9.99
C PRO A 170 -4.29 24.51 -9.34
N LYS A 171 -5.02 23.47 -8.92
CA LYS A 171 -6.35 23.58 -8.29
C LYS A 171 -6.25 23.83 -6.79
N ASP A 172 -5.32 23.15 -6.12
CA ASP A 172 -5.09 23.30 -4.69
C ASP A 172 -4.54 24.70 -4.37
N ALA A 173 -3.66 25.26 -5.21
CA ALA A 173 -3.17 26.63 -5.09
C ALA A 173 -4.30 27.68 -5.21
N LEU A 174 -5.25 27.47 -6.14
CA LEU A 174 -6.40 28.36 -6.30
C LEU A 174 -7.33 28.29 -5.07
N ARG A 175 -7.53 27.09 -4.49
CA ARG A 175 -8.34 26.90 -3.27
C ARG A 175 -7.75 27.61 -2.05
N THR A 176 -6.42 27.65 -1.92
CA THR A 176 -5.73 28.36 -0.83
C THR A 176 -5.78 29.87 -1.00
N SER A 177 -5.84 30.40 -2.23
CA SER A 177 -5.93 31.85 -2.47
C SER A 177 -7.30 32.47 -2.16
N GLY A 178 -8.37 31.66 -2.08
CA GLY A 178 -9.74 32.10 -1.78
C GLY A 178 -10.15 32.05 -0.31
N GLY A 179 -9.29 31.53 0.58
CA GLY A 179 -9.49 31.52 2.02
C GLY A 179 -8.43 32.36 2.72
N SER A 180 -8.84 33.39 3.46
CA SER A 180 -7.95 34.22 4.28
C SER A 180 -7.00 33.34 5.11
N ALA A 181 -5.74 33.26 4.70
CA ALA A 181 -4.70 32.54 5.41
C ALA A 181 -4.42 33.25 6.74
N ALA A 182 -4.95 32.71 7.84
CA ALA A 182 -4.48 33.06 9.16
C ALA A 182 -3.07 32.49 9.33
N ALA A 183 -2.12 33.32 9.74
CA ALA A 183 -0.70 33.02 9.87
C ALA A 183 -0.33 31.95 10.92
N GLY A 184 -1.28 31.12 11.38
CA GLY A 184 -1.08 30.07 12.38
C GLY A 184 -0.69 28.69 11.83
N ASP A 185 -0.86 28.45 10.53
CA ASP A 185 -0.70 27.10 9.95
C ASP A 185 0.77 26.66 9.73
N ILE A 186 1.71 27.62 9.64
CA ILE A 186 3.14 27.30 9.50
C ILE A 186 3.69 26.76 10.83
N ASP A 187 3.31 27.38 11.95
CA ASP A 187 3.77 27.02 13.29
C ASP A 187 3.19 25.67 13.76
N ALA A 188 1.94 25.36 13.37
CA ALA A 188 1.34 24.03 13.60
C ALA A 188 2.09 22.92 12.84
N ARG A 189 2.62 23.21 11.65
CA ARG A 189 3.34 22.25 10.81
C ARG A 189 4.76 22.00 11.30
N GLU A 190 5.43 23.01 11.87
CA GLU A 190 6.71 22.85 12.58
C GLU A 190 6.52 22.15 13.93
N GLY A 191 5.47 22.49 14.69
CA GLY A 191 5.10 21.81 15.93
C GLY A 191 4.83 20.31 15.72
N ALA A 192 4.16 19.94 14.63
CA ALA A 192 3.93 18.54 14.27
C ALA A 192 5.21 17.81 13.81
N ARG A 193 6.21 18.50 13.26
CA ARG A 193 7.54 17.91 12.97
C ARG A 193 8.30 17.67 14.27
N ARG A 194 8.36 18.65 15.16
CA ARG A 194 8.99 18.52 16.50
C ARG A 194 8.33 17.44 17.35
N GLY A 195 7.01 17.29 17.28
CA GLY A 195 6.29 16.20 17.95
C GLY A 195 6.64 14.81 17.42
N ARG A 196 6.72 14.63 16.09
CA ARG A 196 7.12 13.35 15.47
C ARG A 196 8.58 12.99 15.72
N ASP A 197 9.48 13.97 15.70
CA ASP A 197 10.90 13.75 16.03
C ASP A 197 11.08 13.40 17.51
N ALA A 198 10.27 14.00 18.40
CA ALA A 198 10.24 13.66 19.82
C ALA A 198 9.61 12.27 20.10
N ASP A 199 8.57 11.85 19.37
CA ASP A 199 8.00 10.50 19.48
C ASP A 199 8.93 9.41 18.92
N ARG A 200 9.69 9.75 17.86
CA ARG A 200 10.74 8.88 17.30
C ARG A 200 11.93 8.73 18.27
N ALA A 201 12.20 9.75 19.09
CA ALA A 201 13.22 9.70 20.14
C ALA A 201 12.70 9.05 21.45
N ARG A 202 11.40 9.19 21.78
CA ARG A 202 10.75 8.59 22.96
C ARG A 202 10.44 7.11 22.84
N HIS A 203 10.46 6.57 21.62
CA HIS A 203 10.57 5.13 21.40
C HIS A 203 12.03 4.80 21.06
N PRO A 204 12.94 4.73 22.04
CA PRO A 204 14.11 3.88 21.83
C PRO A 204 13.54 2.53 21.42
N CYS A 205 13.99 2.02 20.29
CA CYS A 205 13.71 0.65 19.85
C CYS A 205 13.75 -0.23 21.09
N SER A 206 12.59 -0.69 21.56
CA SER A 206 12.57 -1.48 22.78
C SER A 206 13.38 -2.71 22.43
N MET A 207 14.58 -2.79 23.00
CA MET A 207 15.29 -4.04 23.26
C MET A 207 14.50 -4.82 24.32
N GLY A 208 13.19 -4.91 24.14
CA GLY A 208 12.29 -5.80 24.86
C GLY A 208 12.36 -7.11 24.12
N ALA A 209 12.76 -8.14 24.86
CA ALA A 209 13.03 -9.48 24.41
C ALA A 209 12.08 -9.91 23.28
N VAL A 210 12.66 -10.40 22.19
CA VAL A 210 11.99 -11.36 21.33
C VAL A 210 11.75 -12.58 22.21
N GLU A 211 10.66 -12.58 22.97
CA GLU A 211 10.15 -13.82 23.52
C GLU A 211 9.85 -14.70 22.32
N ASN A 212 10.62 -15.77 22.21
CA ASN A 212 10.50 -16.79 21.19
C ASN A 212 9.09 -17.38 21.30
N ARG A 213 8.12 -16.81 20.57
CA ARG A 213 6.78 -17.41 20.44
C ARG A 213 6.99 -18.83 19.90
N PRO A 214 6.67 -19.87 20.68
CA PRO A 214 6.93 -21.24 20.28
C PRO A 214 6.19 -21.52 18.96
N PRO A 215 6.80 -22.27 18.02
CA PRO A 215 6.12 -22.64 16.78
C PRO A 215 4.87 -23.45 17.11
N SER A 216 3.73 -23.09 16.51
CA SER A 216 2.52 -23.90 16.61
C SER A 216 2.81 -25.32 16.09
N LEU A 217 2.39 -26.34 16.84
CA LEU A 217 2.56 -27.75 16.49
C LEU A 217 1.57 -28.23 15.41
N VAL A 218 0.86 -27.32 14.74
CA VAL A 218 -0.16 -27.67 13.75
C VAL A 218 0.41 -27.61 12.33
N THR A 219 0.88 -28.79 11.89
CA THR A 219 1.14 -29.24 10.52
C THR A 219 1.82 -28.24 9.55
N ALA A 220 3.11 -28.49 9.34
CA ALA A 220 3.92 -27.96 8.26
C ALA A 220 3.38 -28.39 6.89
N ASN A 221 2.66 -27.51 6.20
CA ASN A 221 2.38 -27.64 4.77
C ASN A 221 2.24 -26.29 4.02
N VAL A 222 2.20 -25.14 4.72
CA VAL A 222 2.12 -23.81 4.08
C VAL A 222 3.50 -23.27 3.68
N CYS A 223 4.57 -23.84 4.24
CA CYS A 223 5.96 -23.50 3.91
C CYS A 223 6.56 -24.57 2.99
N THR A 224 6.06 -24.70 1.77
CA THR A 224 6.78 -25.52 0.78
C THR A 224 8.10 -24.85 0.44
N GLU A 225 9.17 -25.63 0.59
CA GLU A 225 10.50 -25.34 0.06
C GLU A 225 10.43 -25.42 -1.47
N GLU A 226 10.56 -24.28 -2.14
CA GLU A 226 11.13 -24.11 -3.47
C GLU A 226 11.25 -22.59 -3.73
N ASP A 227 12.16 -22.23 -4.64
CA ASP A 227 12.74 -20.90 -4.92
C ASP A 227 13.88 -20.46 -3.99
N THR A 228 14.95 -21.25 -3.96
CA THR A 228 16.31 -20.69 -3.89
C THR A 228 16.66 -20.06 -5.25
N GLU A 229 16.37 -18.77 -5.41
CA GLU A 229 17.18 -17.91 -6.29
C GLU A 229 17.76 -16.77 -5.46
N ASP A 230 19.00 -17.01 -5.06
CA ASP A 230 19.96 -16.06 -4.54
C ASP A 230 20.11 -14.89 -5.53
N LYS A 231 19.37 -13.79 -5.32
CA LYS A 231 19.77 -12.50 -5.88
C LYS A 231 20.83 -11.92 -4.96
N GLY A 232 22.05 -12.36 -5.25
CA GLY A 232 23.28 -11.79 -4.73
C GLY A 232 23.22 -10.27 -4.73
N GLU A 233 23.69 -9.75 -3.61
CA GLU A 233 24.21 -8.42 -3.37
C GLU A 233 24.70 -7.71 -4.66
N ARG A 234 23.82 -6.88 -5.25
CA ARG A 234 24.27 -5.83 -6.18
C ARG A 234 24.56 -4.59 -5.34
N VAL A 235 25.82 -4.44 -4.95
CA VAL A 235 26.40 -3.14 -4.58
C VAL A 235 26.37 -2.29 -5.85
N GLU A 236 25.33 -1.47 -6.03
CA GLU A 236 25.46 -0.32 -6.94
C GLU A 236 26.17 0.79 -6.18
N GLU A 237 27.46 0.93 -6.47
CA GLU A 237 28.19 2.14 -6.19
C GLU A 237 27.47 3.32 -6.83
N ASN A 238 27.18 4.30 -6.00
CA ASN A 238 26.54 5.54 -6.36
C ASN A 238 27.61 6.60 -6.65
N PRO A 239 27.84 7.03 -7.90
CA PRO A 239 28.53 8.29 -8.13
C PRO A 239 27.52 9.44 -8.19
N VAL A 240 27.31 10.07 -7.04
CA VAL A 240 26.76 11.43 -6.97
C VAL A 240 27.80 12.40 -7.54
N GLY A 241 27.44 13.05 -8.64
CA GLY A 241 27.62 14.50 -8.74
C GLY A 241 28.57 15.01 -9.81
N ARG A 242 28.01 15.82 -10.70
CA ARG A 242 28.30 17.25 -10.94
C ARG A 242 28.23 17.55 -12.43
N GLY A 243 27.28 18.40 -12.81
CA GLY A 243 27.29 19.04 -14.12
C GLY A 243 28.42 20.05 -14.24
N VAL A 244 28.96 20.20 -15.45
CA VAL A 244 29.62 21.41 -15.91
C VAL A 244 29.31 21.58 -17.40
N ARG A 245 28.74 22.73 -17.74
CA ARG A 245 28.64 23.28 -19.11
C ARG A 245 30.03 23.35 -19.74
N ARG A 246 30.19 23.02 -21.03
CA ARG A 246 31.06 23.77 -21.95
C ARG A 246 30.51 23.75 -23.37
N GLU A 247 30.55 24.92 -23.96
CA GLU A 247 30.28 25.23 -25.36
C GLU A 247 31.44 24.77 -26.27
N ALA A 248 31.07 24.58 -27.55
CA ALA A 248 31.76 25.00 -28.77
C ALA A 248 32.91 24.16 -29.41
N ILE A 249 32.86 24.23 -30.76
CA ILE A 249 33.89 24.03 -31.80
C ILE A 249 34.23 22.54 -32.05
N GLU A 250 34.06 21.96 -33.24
CA GLU A 250 34.39 22.40 -34.60
C GLU A 250 33.46 21.74 -35.64
#